data_AF-A8RBA3-F1
#
_entry.id   AF-A8RBA3-F1
#
_cell.length_a   1.000
_cell.length_b   1.000
_cell.length_c   1.000
_cell.angle_alpha   90.00
_cell.angle_beta   90.00
_cell.angle_gamma   90.00
#
_symmetry.space_group_name_H-M   'P 1'
#
loop_
_entity.id
_entity.type
_entity.pdbx_description
1 polymer ?
#
loop_
_entity_poly.entity_id
_entity_poly.type
_entity_poly.pdbx_seq_one_letter_code
_entity_poly.pdbx_strand_id
1 'polypeptide(L)'
;MYHYTYGKTKAVKEEKPMNLHYYPRENDKKERWITLLSILLILAVIAMLIFLNWTRIQLSIKGYNKEERAFLLTLDKEELADYLNYDSAIDFSRWDSLENNRHYYNYELLSDTELKDKEIVDYIDTYYENYHEWFVAHGYQPKQIQMLLHRYTIKELAFLKEHTLTWKQIAPYIEINGCIIQDLPQYLQTKKEPQEAIMEISYPNIISQNKTSRIYYLENPEHPVLLIKNGFQVSTDYVPKNLVEVAIPNAPDNTNNKMRKDAAEALENMYQDALKKDLHLAVNSAYRSAKEQKIIYDQMFAIYDSVTASGLVSPPGFSEHQLGLSVDLTSQSVIDEEIPVFGYTKEYEWVSKHAHEYGFILRYPLNKTHITGASNEPWHFRYVGVEVATEIYEKGITLEEYTQQHGFDYPVSLKS
;
A
#
# COMPACT_ATOMS: atom_id res chain seq x y z
N MET A 1 -37.88 45.60 86.48
CA MET A 1 -38.96 46.29 87.23
C MET A 1 -40.25 45.49 87.03
N TYR A 2 -41.22 45.53 87.95
CA TYR A 2 -42.50 44.79 87.87
C TYR A 2 -43.36 45.29 86.67
N HIS A 3 -44.39 44.60 86.13
CA HIS A 3 -45.39 43.71 86.74
C HIS A 3 -45.91 42.57 85.83
N TYR A 4 -46.68 41.65 86.44
CA TYR A 4 -47.52 40.61 85.81
C TYR A 4 -48.86 41.16 85.26
N THR A 5 -49.49 40.42 84.34
CA THR A 5 -50.90 39.96 84.46
C THR A 5 -51.18 38.70 83.64
N TYR A 6 -52.22 37.93 84.00
CA TYR A 6 -52.55 36.61 83.43
C TYR A 6 -54.07 36.32 83.53
N GLY A 7 -54.66 35.64 82.55
CA GLY A 7 -55.99 35.01 82.59
C GLY A 7 -56.05 33.86 81.57
N LYS A 8 -56.55 32.63 81.85
CA LYS A 8 -57.86 32.18 82.37
C LYS A 8 -59.03 32.54 81.42
N THR A 9 -59.95 31.67 80.99
CA THR A 9 -60.19 30.19 81.01
C THR A 9 -61.40 29.89 80.05
N LYS A 10 -61.92 28.69 79.69
CA LYS A 10 -61.79 27.27 80.10
C LYS A 10 -62.40 26.35 78.98
N ALA A 11 -61.89 25.11 78.80
CA ALA A 11 -62.66 23.86 78.51
C ALA A 11 -63.53 23.73 77.21
N VAL A 12 -64.03 22.57 76.72
CA VAL A 12 -63.71 21.10 76.79
C VAL A 12 -64.55 20.38 75.70
N LYS A 13 -63.99 19.39 74.99
CA LYS A 13 -64.63 18.06 74.71
C LYS A 13 -63.74 17.12 73.86
N GLU A 14 -63.80 15.83 74.16
CA GLU A 14 -63.33 14.72 73.31
C GLU A 14 -64.54 13.93 72.81
N GLU A 15 -64.48 13.37 71.59
CA GLU A 15 -65.34 12.26 71.15
C GLU A 15 -64.50 11.23 70.36
N LYS A 16 -64.94 9.95 70.34
CA LYS A 16 -64.14 8.80 69.90
C LYS A 16 -64.20 8.55 68.38
N PRO A 17 -63.18 7.89 67.78
CA PRO A 17 -63.06 7.75 66.33
C PRO A 17 -63.99 6.71 65.72
N MET A 18 -64.37 6.94 64.45
CA MET A 18 -65.04 5.98 63.58
C MET A 18 -64.09 5.60 62.44
N ASN A 19 -63.76 4.32 62.30
CA ASN A 19 -62.98 3.82 61.16
C ASN A 19 -63.85 3.79 59.90
N LEU A 20 -63.33 4.32 58.79
CA LEU A 20 -64.00 4.32 57.49
C LEU A 20 -63.19 3.54 56.45
N HIS A 21 -63.83 2.64 55.71
CA HIS A 21 -63.16 1.86 54.66
C HIS A 21 -62.61 2.76 53.54
N TYR A 22 -61.34 2.55 53.19
CA TYR A 22 -60.69 3.26 52.08
C TYR A 22 -61.02 2.59 50.74
N TYR A 23 -62.08 3.06 50.08
CA TYR A 23 -62.28 2.81 48.66
C TYR A 23 -61.43 3.79 47.82
N PRO A 24 -60.74 3.34 46.75
CA PRO A 24 -60.01 4.25 45.87
C PRO A 24 -60.97 5.24 45.19
N ARG A 25 -60.75 6.54 45.39
CA ARG A 25 -61.57 7.60 44.77
C ARG A 25 -61.32 7.64 43.26
N GLU A 26 -62.32 8.03 42.46
CA GLU A 26 -62.14 8.26 41.02
C GLU A 26 -61.03 9.27 40.70
N ASN A 27 -60.77 10.22 41.61
CA ASN A 27 -59.63 11.13 41.54
C ASN A 27 -58.28 10.41 41.35
N ASP A 28 -58.06 9.26 42.00
CA ASP A 28 -56.80 8.50 41.93
C ASP A 28 -56.54 8.00 40.48
N LYS A 29 -57.58 7.56 39.76
CA LYS A 29 -57.49 7.25 38.32
C LYS A 29 -57.21 8.50 37.49
N LYS A 30 -57.89 9.62 37.79
CA LYS A 30 -57.74 10.89 37.04
C LYS A 30 -56.35 11.50 37.21
N GLU A 31 -55.83 11.48 38.43
CA GLU A 31 -54.48 11.95 38.78
C GLU A 31 -53.41 11.09 38.09
N ARG A 32 -53.54 9.76 38.11
CA ARG A 32 -52.65 8.86 37.32
C ARG A 32 -52.68 9.17 35.82
N TRP A 33 -53.85 9.40 35.22
CA TRP A 33 -53.95 9.78 33.81
C TRP A 33 -53.30 11.14 33.52
N ILE A 34 -53.44 12.13 34.41
CA ILE A 34 -52.73 13.42 34.29
C ILE A 34 -51.22 13.20 34.38
N THR A 35 -50.73 12.42 35.35
CA THR A 35 -49.29 12.09 35.48
C THR A 35 -48.74 11.39 34.23
N LEU A 36 -49.47 10.42 33.68
CA LEU A 36 -49.08 9.73 32.44
C LEU A 36 -49.02 10.69 31.24
N LEU A 37 -50.00 11.58 31.09
CA LEU A 37 -49.99 12.62 30.05
C LEU A 37 -48.85 13.62 30.23
N SER A 38 -48.53 14.02 31.46
CA SER A 38 -47.35 14.87 31.76
C SER A 38 -46.04 14.16 31.43
N ILE A 39 -45.90 12.86 31.74
CA ILE A 39 -44.72 12.07 31.37
C ILE A 39 -44.59 11.96 29.84
N LEU A 40 -45.67 11.67 29.13
CA LEU A 40 -45.67 11.61 27.66
C LEU A 40 -45.33 12.96 27.03
N LEU A 41 -45.82 14.08 27.58
CA LEU A 41 -45.46 15.42 27.13
C LEU A 41 -43.97 15.73 27.37
N ILE A 42 -43.44 15.38 28.54
CA ILE A 42 -42.01 15.53 28.86
C ILE A 42 -41.14 14.69 27.92
N LEU A 43 -41.52 13.43 27.66
CA LEU A 43 -40.82 12.56 26.72
C LEU A 43 -40.88 13.09 25.29
N ALA A 44 -42.01 13.66 24.84
CA ALA A 44 -42.14 14.29 23.54
C ALA A 44 -41.26 15.55 23.42
N VAL A 45 -41.18 16.37 24.46
CA VAL A 45 -40.28 17.54 24.51
C VAL A 45 -38.81 17.11 24.51
N ILE A 46 -38.44 16.06 25.26
CA ILE A 46 -37.08 15.51 25.25
C ILE A 46 -36.73 14.95 23.87
N ALA A 47 -37.62 14.17 23.24
CA ALA A 47 -37.41 13.64 21.89
C ALA A 47 -37.28 14.76 20.84
N MET A 48 -38.09 15.82 20.95
CA MET A 48 -37.99 17.01 20.10
C MET A 48 -36.66 17.76 20.31
N LEU A 49 -36.20 17.92 21.55
CA LEU A 49 -34.90 18.55 21.85
C LEU A 49 -33.72 17.71 21.34
N ILE A 50 -33.80 16.37 21.45
CA ILE A 50 -32.81 15.44 20.89
C ILE A 50 -32.79 15.55 19.36
N PHE A 51 -33.95 15.53 18.69
CA PHE A 51 -34.05 15.67 17.24
C PHE A 51 -33.48 17.00 16.75
N LEU A 52 -33.87 18.12 17.36
CA LEU A 52 -33.39 19.46 17.01
C LEU A 52 -31.89 19.68 17.30
N ASN A 53 -31.25 18.83 18.10
CA ASN A 53 -29.83 18.89 18.41
C ASN A 53 -29.08 17.62 17.98
N TRP A 54 -29.64 16.79 17.09
CA TRP A 54 -29.13 15.44 16.83
C TRP A 54 -27.65 15.44 16.43
N THR A 55 -27.27 16.26 15.46
CA THR A 55 -25.89 16.49 15.03
C THR A 55 -24.97 16.95 16.17
N ARG A 56 -25.43 17.87 17.02
CA ARG A 56 -24.68 18.36 18.20
C ARG A 56 -24.43 17.25 19.21
N ILE A 57 -25.41 16.37 19.39
CA ILE A 57 -25.32 15.19 20.25
C ILE A 57 -24.36 14.16 19.65
N GLN A 58 -24.45 13.85 18.36
CA GLN A 58 -23.51 12.95 17.67
C GLN A 58 -22.05 13.42 17.79
N LEU A 59 -21.76 14.69 17.48
CA LEU A 59 -20.41 15.23 17.62
C LEU A 59 -19.94 15.22 19.09
N SER A 60 -20.83 15.50 20.05
CA SER A 60 -20.49 15.43 21.48
C SER A 60 -20.31 14.00 22.01
N ILE A 61 -20.88 13.00 21.35
CA ILE A 61 -20.68 11.57 21.67
C ILE A 61 -19.33 11.09 21.12
N LYS A 62 -18.91 11.58 19.94
CA LYS A 62 -17.57 11.29 19.38
C LYS A 62 -16.43 11.84 20.23
N GLY A 63 -16.66 12.92 20.97
CA GLY A 63 -15.67 13.53 21.86
C GLY A 63 -15.39 15.01 21.57
N TYR A 64 -15.80 15.52 20.39
CA TYR A 64 -15.53 16.90 19.99
C TYR A 64 -16.00 17.90 21.03
N ASN A 65 -15.16 18.87 21.37
CA ASN A 65 -15.34 19.86 22.43
C ASN A 65 -16.35 20.97 22.03
N LYS A 66 -16.64 21.93 22.92
CA LYS A 66 -17.63 23.00 22.65
C LYS A 66 -17.29 23.87 21.44
N GLU A 67 -16.02 24.20 21.25
CA GLU A 67 -15.50 25.11 20.22
C GLU A 67 -15.25 24.37 18.90
N GLU A 68 -14.69 23.17 18.94
CA GLU A 68 -14.62 22.24 17.79
C GLU A 68 -16.02 22.00 17.19
N ARG A 69 -17.02 21.69 18.03
CA ARG A 69 -18.42 21.55 17.57
C ARG A 69 -19.03 22.85 17.06
N ALA A 70 -18.53 24.02 17.45
CA ALA A 70 -19.00 25.29 16.90
C ALA A 70 -18.48 25.48 15.47
N PHE A 71 -17.21 25.15 15.22
CA PHE A 71 -16.60 25.14 13.89
C PHE A 71 -17.21 24.07 12.96
N LEU A 72 -17.36 22.82 13.43
CA LEU A 72 -17.93 21.74 12.62
C LEU A 72 -19.37 22.03 12.16
N LEU A 73 -20.10 22.89 12.87
CA LEU A 73 -21.46 23.32 12.50
C LEU A 73 -21.50 24.57 11.60
N THR A 74 -20.35 25.10 11.19
CA THR A 74 -20.24 26.10 10.11
C THR A 74 -19.82 25.50 8.76
N LEU A 75 -19.35 24.24 8.76
CA LEU A 75 -19.03 23.48 7.54
C LEU A 75 -20.29 23.14 6.74
N ASP A 76 -20.11 22.75 5.48
CA ASP A 76 -21.21 22.26 4.66
C ASP A 76 -21.68 20.84 5.07
N LYS A 77 -22.75 20.36 4.45
CA LYS A 77 -23.39 19.09 4.80
C LYS A 77 -22.52 17.86 4.47
N GLU A 78 -21.72 17.91 3.42
CA GLU A 78 -20.85 16.81 2.98
C GLU A 78 -19.56 16.81 3.80
N GLU A 79 -18.93 17.97 4.01
CA GLU A 79 -17.80 18.12 4.94
C GLU A 79 -18.15 17.63 6.35
N LEU A 80 -19.28 18.07 6.91
CA LEU A 80 -19.75 17.65 8.23
C LEU A 80 -20.14 16.16 8.27
N ALA A 81 -20.58 15.58 7.14
CA ALA A 81 -20.83 14.14 7.07
C ALA A 81 -19.54 13.33 7.22
N ASP A 82 -18.43 13.80 6.64
CA ASP A 82 -17.13 13.13 6.77
C ASP A 82 -16.63 13.10 8.23
N TYR A 83 -16.67 14.23 8.97
CA TYR A 83 -16.38 14.23 10.42
C TYR A 83 -17.38 13.39 11.25
N LEU A 84 -18.62 13.20 10.78
CA LEU A 84 -19.61 12.32 11.42
C LEU A 84 -19.42 10.84 11.07
N ASN A 85 -18.78 10.51 9.95
CA ASN A 85 -18.56 9.13 9.48
C ASN A 85 -17.19 8.55 9.90
N TYR A 86 -16.16 9.39 10.11
CA TYR A 86 -14.82 8.98 10.55
C TYR A 86 -14.84 8.15 11.87
N ASP A 87 -13.94 7.19 12.08
CA ASP A 87 -14.09 6.25 13.21
C ASP A 87 -13.93 6.88 14.61
N SER A 88 -13.21 7.99 14.72
CA SER A 88 -12.94 8.72 15.97
C SER A 88 -13.36 10.21 15.91
N ALA A 89 -13.05 10.96 16.97
CA ALA A 89 -12.88 12.40 16.86
C ALA A 89 -11.43 12.72 16.45
N ILE A 90 -11.27 13.68 15.53
CA ILE A 90 -9.98 14.18 15.07
C ILE A 90 -9.41 15.15 16.13
N ASP A 91 -8.13 15.01 16.47
CA ASP A 91 -7.46 15.89 17.43
C ASP A 91 -7.10 17.22 16.77
N PHE A 92 -7.96 18.22 16.91
CA PHE A 92 -7.69 19.56 16.38
C PHE A 92 -6.47 20.21 17.05
N SER A 93 -6.12 19.83 18.29
CA SER A 93 -5.00 20.42 19.04
C SER A 93 -3.63 19.96 18.54
N ARG A 94 -3.55 18.77 17.93
CA ARG A 94 -2.40 18.31 17.13
C ARG A 94 -2.13 19.29 15.98
N TRP A 95 -3.16 19.56 15.18
CA TRP A 95 -3.04 20.38 13.97
C TRP A 95 -2.92 21.88 14.25
N ASP A 96 -3.64 22.41 15.24
CA ASP A 96 -3.54 23.81 15.71
C ASP A 96 -2.20 24.12 16.42
N SER A 97 -1.31 23.14 16.60
CA SER A 97 0.09 23.38 16.97
C SER A 97 0.94 23.92 15.80
N LEU A 98 0.40 23.86 14.58
CA LEU A 98 0.97 24.36 13.33
C LEU A 98 0.12 25.50 12.77
N GLU A 99 0.75 26.41 12.03
CA GLU A 99 0.04 27.40 11.21
C GLU A 99 -0.68 26.67 10.06
N ASN A 100 -2.01 26.74 10.02
CA ASN A 100 -2.85 25.90 9.15
C ASN A 100 -4.19 26.59 8.77
N ASN A 101 -4.74 26.22 7.61
CA ASN A 101 -6.03 26.71 7.07
C ASN A 101 -7.26 25.88 7.53
N ARG A 102 -7.12 24.99 8.52
CA ARG A 102 -8.18 24.23 9.19
C ARG A 102 -8.86 23.13 8.37
N HIS A 103 -8.15 22.56 7.40
CA HIS A 103 -8.61 21.40 6.64
C HIS A 103 -8.43 20.06 7.42
N TYR A 104 -8.76 20.05 8.72
CA TYR A 104 -8.40 19.00 9.69
C TYR A 104 -8.70 17.57 9.24
N TYR A 105 -9.85 17.34 8.61
CA TYR A 105 -10.20 16.01 8.06
C TYR A 105 -9.20 15.53 6.99
N ASN A 106 -8.77 16.40 6.09
CA ASN A 106 -7.80 16.04 5.05
C ASN A 106 -6.37 15.95 5.59
N TYR A 107 -6.04 16.64 6.68
CA TYR A 107 -4.77 16.41 7.40
C TYR A 107 -4.75 15.00 8.03
N GLU A 108 -5.83 14.61 8.72
CA GLU A 108 -5.91 13.29 9.37
C GLU A 108 -5.94 12.14 8.33
N LEU A 109 -6.59 12.33 7.16
CA LEU A 109 -6.56 11.39 6.01
C LEU A 109 -5.20 11.19 5.33
N LEU A 110 -4.16 11.92 5.74
CA LEU A 110 -2.77 11.71 5.32
C LEU A 110 -1.86 11.30 6.49
N SER A 111 -2.40 11.20 7.70
CA SER A 111 -1.60 10.98 8.93
C SER A 111 -1.13 9.53 9.11
N ASP A 112 -1.54 8.64 8.22
CA ASP A 112 -1.07 7.25 8.03
C ASP A 112 0.05 7.12 6.98
N THR A 113 0.35 8.20 6.23
CA THR A 113 1.48 8.25 5.28
C THR A 113 2.82 8.49 5.99
N GLU A 114 3.94 8.37 5.27
CA GLU A 114 5.28 8.68 5.81
C GLU A 114 5.56 10.20 5.98
N LEU A 115 4.61 11.07 5.63
CA LEU A 115 4.74 12.52 5.77
C LEU A 115 4.60 12.96 7.23
N LYS A 116 5.38 13.96 7.65
CA LYS A 116 5.25 14.59 8.98
C LYS A 116 4.06 15.55 8.97
N ASP A 117 3.47 15.80 10.14
CA ASP A 117 2.33 16.70 10.32
C ASP A 117 2.48 18.06 9.60
N LYS A 118 3.67 18.69 9.60
CA LYS A 118 3.92 19.92 8.82
C LYS A 118 3.92 19.69 7.31
N GLU A 119 4.51 18.60 6.82
CA GLU A 119 4.55 18.28 5.39
C GLU A 119 3.13 17.97 4.86
N ILE A 120 2.27 17.41 5.72
CA ILE A 120 0.83 17.20 5.47
C ILE A 120 0.07 18.54 5.39
N VAL A 121 0.25 19.43 6.37
CA VAL A 121 -0.40 20.75 6.39
C VAL A 121 0.05 21.61 5.21
N ASP A 122 1.37 21.74 5.00
CA ASP A 122 1.95 22.49 3.87
C ASP A 122 1.39 21.99 2.52
N TYR A 123 1.19 20.66 2.38
CA TYR A 123 0.63 20.03 1.18
C TYR A 123 -0.86 20.31 0.97
N ILE A 124 -1.70 20.04 1.97
CA ILE A 124 -3.16 20.22 1.89
C ILE A 124 -3.54 21.69 1.73
N ASP A 125 -2.88 22.59 2.46
CA ASP A 125 -3.19 24.03 2.38
C ASP A 125 -2.78 24.59 1.01
N THR A 126 -1.61 24.19 0.49
CA THR A 126 -1.20 24.52 -0.89
C THR A 126 -2.22 23.98 -1.91
N TYR A 127 -2.78 22.78 -1.71
CA TYR A 127 -3.84 22.24 -2.57
C TYR A 127 -5.11 23.10 -2.55
N TYR A 128 -5.62 23.42 -1.36
CA TYR A 128 -6.88 24.15 -1.21
C TYR A 128 -6.77 25.59 -1.74
N GLU A 129 -5.68 26.29 -1.44
CA GLU A 129 -5.45 27.66 -1.91
C GLU A 129 -5.31 27.78 -3.44
N ASN A 130 -4.67 26.80 -4.09
CA ASN A 130 -4.21 26.96 -5.48
C ASN A 130 -4.91 26.04 -6.49
N TYR A 131 -5.57 24.96 -6.06
CA TYR A 131 -6.06 23.90 -6.96
C TYR A 131 -7.50 23.47 -6.71
N HIS A 132 -8.01 23.46 -5.47
CA HIS A 132 -9.31 22.86 -5.14
C HIS A 132 -10.49 23.41 -5.98
N GLU A 133 -10.66 24.73 -6.08
CA GLU A 133 -11.71 25.35 -6.90
C GLU A 133 -11.68 24.87 -8.36
N TRP A 134 -10.48 24.68 -8.92
CA TRP A 134 -10.31 24.21 -10.29
C TRP A 134 -10.78 22.76 -10.44
N PHE A 135 -10.41 21.87 -9.53
CA PHE A 135 -10.83 20.46 -9.57
C PHE A 135 -12.36 20.34 -9.47
N VAL A 136 -12.99 21.05 -8.53
CA VAL A 136 -14.46 21.08 -8.38
C VAL A 136 -15.13 21.65 -9.64
N ALA A 137 -14.64 22.76 -10.18
CA ALA A 137 -15.18 23.38 -11.41
C ALA A 137 -15.04 22.47 -12.65
N HIS A 138 -14.07 21.56 -12.68
CA HIS A 138 -13.87 20.58 -13.76
C HIS A 138 -14.54 19.23 -13.47
N GLY A 139 -15.42 19.17 -12.47
CA GLY A 139 -16.32 18.04 -12.21
C GLY A 139 -15.72 16.90 -11.38
N TYR A 140 -14.53 17.07 -10.81
CA TYR A 140 -13.99 16.09 -9.87
C TYR A 140 -14.83 16.08 -8.59
N GLN A 141 -15.25 14.88 -8.17
CA GLN A 141 -16.08 14.67 -6.99
C GLN A 141 -15.23 14.65 -5.71
N PRO A 142 -15.77 14.98 -4.52
CA PRO A 142 -14.99 15.03 -3.27
C PRO A 142 -14.14 13.77 -3.00
N LYS A 143 -14.71 12.58 -3.19
CA LYS A 143 -13.97 11.30 -3.01
C LYS A 143 -12.86 11.07 -4.03
N GLN A 144 -13.00 11.62 -5.25
CA GLN A 144 -11.97 11.56 -6.28
C GLN A 144 -10.81 12.50 -5.92
N ILE A 145 -11.13 13.68 -5.38
CA ILE A 145 -10.15 14.62 -4.83
C ILE A 145 -9.40 13.98 -3.65
N GLN A 146 -10.10 13.41 -2.67
CA GLN A 146 -9.49 12.72 -1.52
C GLN A 146 -8.55 11.58 -1.95
N MET A 147 -8.95 10.76 -2.93
CA MET A 147 -8.10 9.70 -3.49
C MET A 147 -6.86 10.25 -4.22
N LEU A 148 -7.00 11.34 -4.97
CA LEU A 148 -5.87 12.00 -5.64
C LEU A 148 -4.89 12.63 -4.62
N LEU A 149 -5.41 13.21 -3.54
CA LEU A 149 -4.61 13.80 -2.45
C LEU A 149 -3.77 12.76 -1.71
N HIS A 150 -4.32 11.57 -1.47
CA HIS A 150 -3.60 10.48 -0.79
C HIS A 150 -2.59 9.76 -1.70
N ARG A 151 -2.68 9.90 -3.03
CA ARG A 151 -1.83 9.16 -3.99
C ARG A 151 -0.79 10.00 -4.75
N TYR A 152 -0.95 11.32 -4.88
CA TYR A 152 -0.14 12.13 -5.81
C TYR A 152 0.42 13.42 -5.20
N THR A 153 1.64 13.78 -5.62
CA THR A 153 2.32 15.00 -5.15
C THR A 153 1.66 16.27 -5.70
N ILE A 154 1.90 17.41 -5.05
CA ILE A 154 1.29 18.69 -5.46
C ILE A 154 1.70 19.10 -6.88
N LYS A 155 2.86 18.65 -7.35
CA LYS A 155 3.36 18.84 -8.73
C LYS A 155 2.55 18.02 -9.75
N GLU A 156 2.05 16.86 -9.37
CA GLU A 156 1.22 16.01 -10.22
C GLU A 156 -0.21 16.54 -10.29
N LEU A 157 -0.76 17.00 -9.16
CA LEU A 157 -2.05 17.71 -9.15
C LEU A 157 -1.99 19.02 -9.96
N ALA A 158 -0.86 19.73 -9.93
CA ALA A 158 -0.59 20.86 -10.81
C ALA A 158 -0.56 20.44 -12.29
N PHE A 159 0.15 19.36 -12.63
CA PHE A 159 0.22 18.85 -14.00
C PHE A 159 -1.16 18.51 -14.57
N LEU A 160 -2.05 17.89 -13.78
CA LEU A 160 -3.44 17.61 -14.17
C LEU A 160 -4.22 18.90 -14.52
N LYS A 161 -4.06 19.95 -13.71
CA LYS A 161 -4.65 21.28 -13.93
C LYS A 161 -4.08 21.97 -15.17
N GLU A 162 -2.76 21.97 -15.33
CA GLU A 162 -2.04 22.60 -16.45
C GLU A 162 -2.41 21.99 -17.80
N HIS A 163 -2.60 20.67 -17.86
CA HIS A 163 -3.01 19.94 -19.08
C HIS A 163 -4.53 19.78 -19.22
N THR A 164 -5.30 20.48 -18.37
CA THR A 164 -6.77 20.47 -18.31
C THR A 164 -7.42 19.08 -18.32
N LEU A 165 -6.75 18.10 -17.70
CA LEU A 165 -7.18 16.71 -17.69
C LEU A 165 -8.40 16.54 -16.78
N THR A 166 -9.46 15.92 -17.30
CA THR A 166 -10.69 15.63 -16.55
C THR A 166 -10.67 14.22 -15.95
N TRP A 167 -11.43 13.99 -14.86
CA TRP A 167 -11.56 12.67 -14.24
C TRP A 167 -11.88 11.57 -15.27
N LYS A 168 -12.80 11.84 -16.21
CA LYS A 168 -13.20 10.88 -17.25
C LYS A 168 -12.03 10.42 -18.14
N GLN A 169 -11.01 11.27 -18.35
CA GLN A 169 -9.83 10.91 -19.14
C GLN A 169 -8.83 10.10 -18.33
N ILE A 170 -8.65 10.42 -17.03
CA ILE A 170 -7.55 9.86 -16.22
C ILE A 170 -7.95 8.61 -15.42
N ALA A 171 -9.24 8.46 -15.07
CA ALA A 171 -9.74 7.34 -14.27
C ALA A 171 -9.37 5.94 -14.79
N PRO A 172 -9.38 5.66 -16.11
CA PRO A 172 -8.96 4.35 -16.63
C PRO A 172 -7.48 4.01 -16.42
N TYR A 173 -6.65 4.98 -16.03
CA TYR A 173 -5.20 4.84 -15.90
C TYR A 173 -4.73 4.93 -14.45
N ILE A 174 -5.20 5.92 -13.68
CA ILE A 174 -4.66 6.25 -12.35
C ILE A 174 -4.84 5.18 -11.28
N GLU A 175 -5.79 4.26 -11.45
CA GLU A 175 -5.94 3.11 -10.56
C GLU A 175 -4.86 2.03 -10.82
N ILE A 176 -4.35 1.94 -12.06
CA ILE A 176 -3.34 0.96 -12.50
C ILE A 176 -1.97 1.30 -11.90
N ASN A 177 -1.26 0.28 -11.41
CA ASN A 177 0.11 0.42 -10.92
C ASN A 177 1.05 0.88 -12.05
N GLY A 178 1.94 1.82 -11.74
CA GLY A 178 2.85 2.41 -12.71
C GLY A 178 2.23 3.48 -13.62
N CYS A 179 0.99 3.92 -13.39
CA CYS A 179 0.48 5.12 -14.05
C CYS A 179 1.27 6.39 -13.61
N ILE A 180 2.14 6.87 -14.49
CA ILE A 180 2.90 8.12 -14.33
C ILE A 180 2.02 9.29 -14.81
N ILE A 181 1.68 10.23 -13.91
CA ILE A 181 0.77 11.35 -14.21
C ILE A 181 1.27 12.22 -15.38
N GLN A 182 2.58 12.42 -15.48
CA GLN A 182 3.21 13.24 -16.52
C GLN A 182 3.15 12.59 -17.92
N ASP A 183 2.81 11.30 -18.01
CA ASP A 183 2.65 10.56 -19.26
C ASP A 183 1.17 10.42 -19.71
N LEU A 184 0.20 10.82 -18.87
CA LEU A 184 -1.24 10.76 -19.20
C LEU A 184 -1.61 11.38 -20.57
N PRO A 185 -1.09 12.55 -20.99
CA PRO A 185 -1.43 13.12 -22.29
C PRO A 185 -0.90 12.26 -23.44
N GLN A 186 0.18 11.51 -23.24
CA GLN A 186 0.76 10.58 -24.21
C GLN A 186 -0.07 9.28 -24.27
N TYR A 187 -0.48 8.71 -23.13
CA TYR A 187 -1.36 7.54 -23.12
C TYR A 187 -2.65 7.79 -23.94
N LEU A 188 -3.28 8.94 -23.69
CA LEU A 188 -4.52 9.36 -24.37
C LEU A 188 -4.35 9.54 -25.89
N GLN A 189 -3.13 9.75 -26.38
CA GLN A 189 -2.83 9.81 -27.82
C GLN A 189 -2.70 8.42 -28.47
N THR A 190 -2.29 7.39 -27.71
CA THR A 190 -2.12 6.02 -28.25
C THR A 190 -3.44 5.41 -28.73
N LYS A 191 -4.54 5.69 -28.03
CA LYS A 191 -5.86 5.04 -28.18
C LYS A 191 -5.82 3.52 -27.98
N LYS A 192 -4.82 3.02 -27.25
CA LYS A 192 -4.71 1.63 -26.80
C LYS A 192 -5.48 1.41 -25.51
N GLU A 193 -5.56 0.14 -25.07
CA GLU A 193 -6.06 -0.16 -23.72
C GLU A 193 -5.15 0.44 -22.65
N PRO A 194 -5.67 0.89 -21.49
CA PRO A 194 -4.91 1.72 -20.55
C PRO A 194 -3.60 1.12 -20.08
N GLN A 195 -3.58 -0.19 -19.79
CA GLN A 195 -2.37 -0.93 -19.41
C GLN A 195 -1.34 -0.95 -20.54
N GLU A 196 -1.73 -1.27 -21.78
CA GLU A 196 -0.81 -1.30 -22.92
C GLU A 196 -0.17 0.08 -23.16
N ALA A 197 -0.97 1.15 -23.02
CA ALA A 197 -0.50 2.53 -23.14
C ALA A 197 0.52 2.90 -22.04
N ILE A 198 0.27 2.51 -20.79
CA ILE A 198 1.23 2.70 -19.67
C ILE A 198 2.54 1.94 -19.96
N MET A 199 2.46 0.66 -20.32
CA MET A 199 3.64 -0.19 -20.51
C MET A 199 4.47 0.19 -21.74
N GLU A 200 3.86 0.74 -22.80
CA GLU A 200 4.58 1.26 -23.97
C GLU A 200 5.23 2.63 -23.71
N ILE A 201 4.47 3.58 -23.14
CA ILE A 201 4.91 4.98 -23.01
C ILE A 201 5.80 5.17 -21.79
N SER A 202 5.40 4.66 -20.63
CA SER A 202 6.12 4.92 -19.39
C SER A 202 7.36 4.03 -19.24
N TYR A 203 7.28 2.77 -19.65
CA TYR A 203 8.28 1.72 -19.34
C TYR A 203 8.95 1.07 -20.56
N PRO A 204 9.33 1.80 -21.64
CA PRO A 204 9.80 1.19 -22.88
C PRO A 204 11.04 0.30 -22.68
N ASN A 205 11.88 0.59 -21.67
CA ASN A 205 13.09 -0.14 -21.30
C ASN A 205 12.87 -1.44 -20.49
N ILE A 206 11.62 -1.86 -20.28
CA ILE A 206 11.33 -3.27 -20.01
C ILE A 206 11.93 -4.12 -21.12
N ILE A 207 11.82 -3.68 -22.38
CA ILE A 207 12.58 -4.24 -23.49
C ILE A 207 13.91 -3.47 -23.62
N SER A 208 15.02 -4.07 -23.19
CA SER A 208 16.33 -3.41 -23.03
C SER A 208 16.95 -2.81 -24.32
N GLN A 209 16.42 -3.15 -25.50
CA GLN A 209 16.75 -2.51 -26.78
C GLN A 209 16.30 -1.04 -26.81
N ASN A 210 15.16 -0.71 -26.18
CA ASN A 210 14.66 0.64 -26.06
C ASN A 210 15.42 1.37 -24.94
N LYS A 211 16.13 2.44 -25.28
CA LYS A 211 16.95 3.19 -24.31
C LYS A 211 16.16 4.36 -23.70
N THR A 212 16.28 4.51 -22.40
CA THR A 212 15.80 5.67 -21.62
C THR A 212 16.82 6.02 -20.54
N SER A 213 16.75 7.23 -20.02
CA SER A 213 17.47 7.66 -18.81
C SER A 213 16.64 7.53 -17.52
N ARG A 214 15.34 7.19 -17.64
CA ARG A 214 14.45 6.96 -16.49
C ARG A 214 14.94 5.78 -15.64
N ILE A 215 14.82 5.94 -14.33
CA ILE A 215 15.05 4.91 -13.32
C ILE A 215 13.77 4.79 -12.49
N TYR A 216 13.30 3.58 -12.25
CA TYR A 216 12.10 3.32 -11.45
C TYR A 216 12.47 2.72 -10.11
N TYR A 217 11.69 3.04 -9.08
CA TYR A 217 11.77 2.45 -7.77
C TYR A 217 10.69 1.38 -7.58
N LEU A 218 11.10 0.25 -7.02
CA LEU A 218 10.28 -0.94 -6.81
C LEU A 218 9.90 -1.01 -5.33
N GLU A 219 8.71 -0.52 -5.00
CA GLU A 219 8.31 -0.19 -3.62
C GLU A 219 7.94 -1.41 -2.77
N ASN A 220 7.52 -2.51 -3.42
CA ASN A 220 7.25 -3.79 -2.75
C ASN A 220 8.30 -4.85 -3.11
N PRO A 221 9.53 -4.78 -2.56
CA PRO A 221 10.61 -5.69 -2.92
C PRO A 221 10.42 -7.14 -2.44
N GLU A 222 9.35 -7.41 -1.67
CA GLU A 222 8.94 -8.76 -1.26
C GLU A 222 7.98 -9.42 -2.29
N HIS A 223 7.66 -8.77 -3.41
CA HIS A 223 6.78 -9.34 -4.44
C HIS A 223 7.48 -10.46 -5.24
N PRO A 224 6.87 -11.65 -5.45
CA PRO A 224 7.56 -12.78 -6.08
C PRO A 224 7.92 -12.53 -7.56
N VAL A 225 7.06 -11.84 -8.30
CA VAL A 225 7.24 -11.55 -9.75
C VAL A 225 7.94 -10.21 -10.04
N LEU A 226 8.64 -9.64 -9.06
CA LEU A 226 9.28 -8.32 -9.20
C LEU A 226 10.33 -8.27 -10.33
N LEU A 227 10.16 -7.34 -11.27
CA LEU A 227 11.10 -7.10 -12.37
C LEU A 227 12.18 -6.11 -11.95
N ILE A 228 13.21 -6.62 -11.27
CA ILE A 228 14.44 -5.89 -10.94
C ILE A 228 15.49 -6.14 -12.03
N LYS A 229 16.00 -5.08 -12.64
CA LYS A 229 16.97 -5.12 -13.76
C LYS A 229 17.57 -3.73 -13.93
N ASN A 230 18.61 -3.56 -14.76
CA ASN A 230 19.15 -2.22 -15.07
C ASN A 230 18.02 -1.24 -15.51
N GLY A 231 17.79 -0.18 -14.72
CA GLY A 231 16.68 0.78 -14.86
C GLY A 231 15.53 0.62 -13.85
N PHE A 232 15.43 -0.50 -13.13
CA PHE A 232 14.40 -0.81 -12.12
C PHE A 232 15.09 -1.27 -10.83
N GLN A 233 15.01 -0.47 -9.76
CA GLN A 233 15.78 -0.68 -8.53
C GLN A 233 14.92 -0.85 -7.26
N VAL A 234 15.39 -1.72 -6.36
CA VAL A 234 14.97 -1.75 -4.94
C VAL A 234 15.91 -0.88 -4.08
N SER A 235 15.60 -0.71 -2.80
CA SER A 235 16.52 -0.04 -1.86
C SER A 235 17.82 -0.84 -1.71
N THR A 236 18.97 -0.17 -1.63
CA THR A 236 20.25 -0.81 -1.31
C THR A 236 20.31 -1.36 0.12
N ASP A 237 19.41 -0.93 1.00
CA ASP A 237 19.31 -1.46 2.37
C ASP A 237 18.26 -2.58 2.51
N TYR A 238 17.59 -2.96 1.41
CA TYR A 238 16.65 -4.08 1.42
C TYR A 238 17.38 -5.43 1.60
N VAL A 239 16.90 -6.19 2.59
CA VAL A 239 17.24 -7.58 2.89
C VAL A 239 15.92 -8.33 3.12
N PRO A 240 15.62 -9.42 2.39
CA PRO A 240 14.40 -10.20 2.59
C PRO A 240 14.32 -10.77 4.02
N LYS A 241 13.13 -10.70 4.64
CA LYS A 241 12.98 -11.04 6.07
C LYS A 241 12.99 -12.54 6.38
N ASN A 242 12.86 -13.38 5.35
CA ASN A 242 12.66 -14.83 5.44
C ASN A 242 13.77 -15.65 4.74
N LEU A 243 15.01 -15.12 4.69
CA LEU A 243 16.15 -15.85 4.15
C LEU A 243 16.48 -17.11 4.98
N VAL A 244 16.64 -18.24 4.29
CA VAL A 244 17.08 -19.54 4.84
C VAL A 244 18.21 -20.11 3.99
N GLU A 245 19.00 -21.02 4.55
CA GLU A 245 20.03 -21.77 3.82
C GLU A 245 19.38 -22.90 3.03
N VAL A 246 19.69 -23.02 1.75
CA VAL A 246 19.12 -24.06 0.88
C VAL A 246 19.78 -25.41 1.19
N ALA A 247 18.98 -26.43 1.46
CA ALA A 247 19.43 -27.78 1.85
C ALA A 247 19.89 -28.67 0.67
N ILE A 248 20.66 -28.10 -0.27
CA ILE A 248 21.29 -28.82 -1.39
C ILE A 248 22.83 -28.59 -1.40
N PRO A 249 23.63 -29.36 -2.17
CA PRO A 249 25.07 -29.17 -2.27
C PRO A 249 25.47 -27.76 -2.71
N ASN A 250 26.68 -27.36 -2.38
CA ASN A 250 27.23 -26.04 -2.73
C ASN A 250 28.52 -26.23 -3.51
N ALA A 251 28.77 -25.33 -4.46
CA ALA A 251 30.07 -25.22 -5.12
C ALA A 251 31.17 -24.87 -4.09
N PRO A 252 32.45 -25.23 -4.36
CA PRO A 252 33.57 -24.75 -3.57
C PRO A 252 33.52 -23.23 -3.37
N ASP A 253 33.90 -22.78 -2.18
CA ASP A 253 33.94 -21.37 -1.75
C ASP A 253 32.62 -20.56 -1.84
N ASN A 254 31.47 -21.18 -2.16
CA ASN A 254 30.18 -20.49 -2.14
C ASN A 254 29.74 -20.14 -0.70
N THR A 255 29.71 -18.85 -0.38
CA THR A 255 29.21 -18.28 0.89
C THR A 255 27.77 -17.74 0.80
N ASN A 256 27.18 -17.73 -0.39
CA ASN A 256 25.90 -17.09 -0.72
C ASN A 256 24.77 -18.14 -0.90
N ASN A 257 24.71 -19.18 -0.07
CA ASN A 257 23.77 -20.31 -0.20
C ASN A 257 22.32 -20.03 0.26
N LYS A 258 21.92 -18.76 0.38
CA LYS A 258 20.66 -18.35 1.01
C LYS A 258 19.60 -17.95 -0.01
N MET A 259 18.36 -18.33 0.22
CA MET A 259 17.21 -17.88 -0.57
C MET A 259 16.07 -17.51 0.36
N ARG A 260 15.08 -16.76 -0.13
CA ARG A 260 13.81 -16.64 0.58
C ARG A 260 13.20 -18.03 0.75
N LYS A 261 12.55 -18.26 1.89
CA LYS A 261 12.01 -19.58 2.26
C LYS A 261 11.17 -20.25 1.16
N ASP A 262 10.32 -19.49 0.48
CA ASP A 262 9.46 -19.96 -0.62
C ASP A 262 10.27 -20.48 -1.82
N ALA A 263 11.30 -19.75 -2.23
CA ALA A 263 12.20 -20.17 -3.30
C ALA A 263 13.14 -21.32 -2.86
N ALA A 264 13.55 -21.36 -1.59
CA ALA A 264 14.39 -22.43 -1.03
C ALA A 264 13.65 -23.78 -1.01
N GLU A 265 12.44 -23.83 -0.44
CA GLU A 265 11.61 -25.04 -0.40
C GLU A 265 11.30 -25.54 -1.83
N ALA A 266 11.08 -24.62 -2.79
CA ALA A 266 10.90 -24.97 -4.19
C ALA A 266 12.16 -25.59 -4.85
N LEU A 267 13.34 -25.00 -4.63
CA LEU A 267 14.61 -25.49 -5.16
C LEU A 267 15.01 -26.86 -4.56
N GLU A 268 14.75 -27.05 -3.26
CA GLU A 268 14.96 -28.33 -2.59
C GLU A 268 14.08 -29.44 -3.18
N ASN A 269 12.81 -29.15 -3.46
CA ASN A 269 11.90 -30.10 -4.14
C ASN A 269 12.40 -30.44 -5.56
N MET A 270 12.81 -29.43 -6.35
CA MET A 270 13.40 -29.65 -7.68
C MET A 270 14.64 -30.55 -7.61
N TYR A 271 15.50 -30.33 -6.63
CA TYR A 271 16.70 -31.15 -6.41
C TYR A 271 16.37 -32.59 -5.99
N GLN A 272 15.34 -32.83 -5.17
CA GLN A 272 14.92 -34.19 -4.84
C GLN A 272 14.43 -34.97 -6.07
N ASP A 273 13.81 -34.31 -7.05
CA ASP A 273 13.41 -34.95 -8.32
C ASP A 273 14.56 -35.06 -9.34
N ALA A 274 15.55 -34.16 -9.28
CA ALA A 274 16.82 -34.29 -9.99
C ALA A 274 17.58 -35.55 -9.51
N LEU A 275 17.74 -35.72 -8.19
CA LEU A 275 18.44 -36.88 -7.60
C LEU A 275 17.79 -38.22 -7.99
N LYS A 276 16.46 -38.29 -8.11
CA LYS A 276 15.74 -39.50 -8.58
C LYS A 276 16.08 -39.88 -10.03
N LYS A 277 16.78 -39.02 -10.77
CA LYS A 277 17.22 -39.18 -12.16
C LYS A 277 18.75 -39.27 -12.29
N ASP A 278 19.48 -39.39 -11.17
CA ASP A 278 20.94 -39.26 -11.11
C ASP A 278 21.44 -37.91 -11.65
N LEU A 279 20.79 -36.81 -11.26
CA LEU A 279 21.19 -35.45 -11.62
C LEU A 279 21.64 -34.68 -10.37
N HIS A 280 22.89 -34.25 -10.35
CA HIS A 280 23.57 -33.77 -9.13
C HIS A 280 23.81 -32.26 -9.20
N LEU A 281 22.77 -31.50 -8.86
CA LEU A 281 22.81 -30.03 -8.78
C LEU A 281 23.55 -29.52 -7.54
N ALA A 282 24.14 -28.33 -7.65
CA ALA A 282 24.69 -27.57 -6.53
C ALA A 282 24.42 -26.06 -6.71
N VAL A 283 24.33 -25.31 -5.61
CA VAL A 283 24.27 -23.84 -5.63
C VAL A 283 25.68 -23.26 -5.81
N ASN A 284 25.85 -22.39 -6.81
CA ASN A 284 27.06 -21.59 -7.02
C ASN A 284 26.96 -20.22 -6.36
N SER A 285 25.78 -19.58 -6.39
CA SER A 285 25.45 -18.37 -5.62
C SER A 285 23.92 -18.22 -5.58
N ALA A 286 23.37 -17.66 -4.51
CA ALA A 286 21.95 -17.30 -4.41
C ALA A 286 21.80 -15.85 -3.93
N TYR A 287 21.24 -15.59 -2.74
CA TYR A 287 21.09 -14.24 -2.18
C TYR A 287 22.44 -13.53 -2.08
N ARG A 288 22.44 -12.24 -2.46
CA ARG A 288 23.61 -11.36 -2.39
C ARG A 288 23.16 -9.95 -2.01
N SER A 289 23.73 -9.37 -0.97
CA SER A 289 23.36 -8.01 -0.55
C SER A 289 23.86 -6.95 -1.53
N ALA A 290 23.27 -5.76 -1.51
CA ALA A 290 23.75 -4.62 -2.29
C ALA A 290 25.22 -4.25 -1.99
N LYS A 291 25.71 -4.56 -0.77
CA LYS A 291 27.09 -4.29 -0.35
C LYS A 291 28.07 -5.25 -1.03
N GLU A 292 27.75 -6.54 -1.09
CA GLU A 292 28.54 -7.53 -1.84
C GLU A 292 28.44 -7.30 -3.35
N GLN A 293 27.25 -6.97 -3.86
CA GLN A 293 27.06 -6.58 -5.26
C GLN A 293 27.91 -5.35 -5.62
N LYS A 294 28.11 -4.38 -4.71
CA LYS A 294 29.02 -3.25 -4.95
C LYS A 294 30.48 -3.69 -5.09
N ILE A 295 30.94 -4.65 -4.29
CA ILE A 295 32.31 -5.15 -4.37
C ILE A 295 32.57 -5.78 -5.74
N ILE A 296 31.64 -6.62 -6.22
CA ILE A 296 31.75 -7.22 -7.57
C ILE A 296 31.66 -6.14 -8.66
N TYR A 297 30.75 -5.17 -8.50
CA TYR A 297 30.61 -4.05 -9.45
C TYR A 297 31.90 -3.23 -9.58
N ASP A 298 32.47 -2.80 -8.44
CA ASP A 298 33.72 -2.04 -8.40
C ASP A 298 34.90 -2.84 -9.01
N GLN A 299 34.95 -4.16 -8.78
CA GLN A 299 35.96 -5.05 -9.35
C GLN A 299 35.85 -5.17 -10.88
N MET A 300 34.65 -5.38 -11.42
CA MET A 300 34.46 -5.50 -12.88
C MET A 300 34.81 -4.20 -13.60
N PHE A 301 34.46 -3.04 -13.03
CA PHE A 301 34.84 -1.72 -13.57
C PHE A 301 36.34 -1.37 -13.38
N ALA A 302 37.10 -2.17 -12.61
CA ALA A 302 38.55 -2.06 -12.52
C ALA A 302 39.29 -3.02 -13.49
N ILE A 303 38.61 -4.06 -14.00
CA ILE A 303 39.18 -5.08 -14.89
C ILE A 303 38.81 -4.83 -16.35
N TYR A 304 37.58 -4.41 -16.62
CA TYR A 304 37.01 -4.23 -17.96
C TYR A 304 36.73 -2.75 -18.27
N ASP A 305 36.56 -2.43 -19.55
CA ASP A 305 36.04 -1.12 -19.96
C ASP A 305 34.58 -0.95 -19.50
N SER A 306 34.11 0.30 -19.45
CA SER A 306 32.79 0.63 -18.92
C SER A 306 31.62 0.04 -19.73
N VAL A 307 31.78 -0.23 -21.02
CA VAL A 307 30.74 -0.87 -21.84
C VAL A 307 30.67 -2.35 -21.48
N THR A 308 31.80 -3.05 -21.53
CA THR A 308 31.90 -4.47 -21.16
C THR A 308 31.45 -4.71 -19.71
N ALA A 309 31.93 -3.93 -18.74
CA ALA A 309 31.53 -4.06 -17.34
C ALA A 309 30.02 -3.85 -17.14
N SER A 310 29.43 -2.83 -17.79
CA SER A 310 27.98 -2.57 -17.68
C SER A 310 27.07 -3.66 -18.25
N GLY A 311 27.61 -4.54 -19.12
CA GLY A 311 26.92 -5.73 -19.65
C GLY A 311 27.19 -7.03 -18.88
N LEU A 312 28.09 -7.02 -17.88
CA LEU A 312 28.47 -8.18 -17.05
C LEU A 312 28.02 -8.06 -15.59
N VAL A 313 27.73 -6.87 -15.08
CA VAL A 313 27.32 -6.68 -13.68
C VAL A 313 26.30 -5.55 -13.49
N SER A 314 25.19 -5.86 -12.80
CA SER A 314 24.20 -4.87 -12.39
C SER A 314 24.73 -4.00 -11.24
N PRO A 315 24.43 -2.69 -11.18
CA PRO A 315 24.75 -1.88 -10.02
C PRO A 315 24.01 -2.36 -8.74
N PRO A 316 24.48 -1.95 -7.54
CA PRO A 316 23.76 -2.19 -6.28
C PRO A 316 22.31 -1.68 -6.36
N GLY A 317 21.36 -2.48 -5.87
CA GLY A 317 19.91 -2.19 -5.98
C GLY A 317 19.26 -2.64 -7.29
N PHE A 318 20.00 -3.13 -8.30
CA PHE A 318 19.47 -3.55 -9.61
C PHE A 318 19.69 -5.05 -9.93
N SER A 319 20.15 -5.88 -8.97
CA SER A 319 20.46 -7.30 -9.18
C SER A 319 19.43 -8.23 -8.54
N GLU A 320 18.90 -9.20 -9.28
CA GLU A 320 17.84 -10.12 -8.80
C GLU A 320 18.26 -10.94 -7.57
N HIS A 321 19.56 -11.19 -7.38
CA HIS A 321 20.10 -11.83 -6.18
C HIS A 321 19.74 -11.09 -4.89
N GLN A 322 19.54 -9.77 -4.92
CA GLN A 322 19.17 -9.02 -3.72
C GLN A 322 17.73 -9.33 -3.26
N LEU A 323 16.89 -9.90 -4.13
CA LEU A 323 15.56 -10.39 -3.73
C LEU A 323 15.62 -11.72 -2.97
N GLY A 324 16.74 -12.45 -3.03
CA GLY A 324 16.82 -13.83 -2.53
C GLY A 324 15.94 -14.82 -3.32
N LEU A 325 15.48 -14.43 -4.52
CA LEU A 325 14.65 -15.22 -5.43
C LEU A 325 15.44 -15.85 -6.58
N SER A 326 16.68 -15.42 -6.82
CA SER A 326 17.54 -15.95 -7.88
C SER A 326 18.63 -16.86 -7.36
N VAL A 327 18.99 -17.87 -8.17
CA VAL A 327 20.03 -18.85 -7.91
C VAL A 327 20.85 -19.09 -9.18
N ASP A 328 22.18 -19.04 -9.04
CA ASP A 328 23.14 -19.56 -10.01
C ASP A 328 23.38 -21.04 -9.68
N LEU A 329 22.96 -21.94 -10.57
CA LEU A 329 23.14 -23.39 -10.43
C LEU A 329 24.40 -23.89 -11.14
N THR A 330 25.00 -24.92 -10.56
CA THR A 330 26.05 -25.73 -11.17
C THR A 330 25.76 -27.22 -10.96
N SER A 331 26.64 -28.11 -11.44
CA SER A 331 26.55 -29.56 -11.22
C SER A 331 27.84 -30.11 -10.61
N GLN A 332 27.76 -31.31 -10.03
CA GLN A 332 28.93 -32.04 -9.56
C GLN A 332 29.99 -32.23 -10.68
N SER A 333 29.57 -32.54 -11.90
CA SER A 333 30.46 -32.68 -13.07
C SER A 333 31.14 -31.37 -13.52
N VAL A 334 30.67 -30.20 -13.08
CA VAL A 334 31.37 -28.91 -13.28
C VAL A 334 32.32 -28.62 -12.11
N ILE A 335 31.94 -29.02 -10.88
CA ILE A 335 32.79 -28.92 -9.69
C ILE A 335 34.03 -29.82 -9.81
N ASP A 336 33.88 -31.02 -10.39
CA ASP A 336 34.96 -31.99 -10.62
C ASP A 336 35.74 -31.74 -11.94
N GLU A 337 35.56 -30.57 -12.57
CA GLU A 337 36.19 -30.13 -13.83
C GLU A 337 35.94 -31.03 -15.07
N GLU A 338 35.01 -32.00 -15.01
CA GLU A 338 34.67 -32.89 -16.13
C GLU A 338 33.95 -32.15 -17.29
N ILE A 339 33.12 -31.17 -16.97
CA ILE A 339 32.35 -30.34 -17.91
C ILE A 339 32.61 -28.86 -17.60
N PRO A 340 33.02 -28.02 -18.57
CA PRO A 340 33.57 -26.69 -18.27
C PRO A 340 32.53 -25.63 -17.84
N VAL A 341 31.25 -25.82 -18.15
CA VAL A 341 30.15 -24.91 -17.74
C VAL A 341 28.84 -25.68 -17.57
N PHE A 342 27.99 -25.21 -16.65
CA PHE A 342 26.68 -25.82 -16.37
C PHE A 342 25.81 -25.98 -17.63
N GLY A 343 25.85 -25.03 -18.56
CA GLY A 343 25.07 -25.05 -19.80
C GLY A 343 25.33 -26.23 -20.77
N TYR A 344 26.33 -27.08 -20.50
CA TYR A 344 26.62 -28.30 -21.27
C TYR A 344 26.34 -29.60 -20.49
N THR A 345 25.66 -29.51 -19.34
CA THR A 345 25.40 -30.65 -18.43
C THR A 345 24.04 -31.32 -18.69
N LYS A 346 23.91 -32.59 -18.29
CA LYS A 346 22.62 -33.31 -18.25
C LYS A 346 21.65 -32.65 -17.25
N GLU A 347 22.20 -32.09 -16.17
CA GLU A 347 21.51 -31.29 -15.17
C GLU A 347 20.82 -30.07 -15.79
N TYR A 348 21.55 -29.24 -16.55
CA TYR A 348 20.98 -28.06 -17.23
C TYR A 348 19.91 -28.43 -18.26
N GLU A 349 20.10 -29.50 -19.03
CA GLU A 349 19.10 -29.95 -20.00
C GLU A 349 17.78 -30.37 -19.33
N TRP A 350 17.85 -30.92 -18.12
CA TRP A 350 16.68 -31.27 -17.31
C TRP A 350 16.05 -30.04 -16.65
N VAL A 351 16.84 -29.24 -15.92
CA VAL A 351 16.34 -28.03 -15.23
C VAL A 351 15.71 -27.05 -16.23
N SER A 352 16.29 -26.86 -17.41
CA SER A 352 15.72 -25.99 -18.45
C SER A 352 14.34 -26.41 -18.96
N LYS A 353 13.93 -27.66 -18.73
CA LYS A 353 12.61 -28.19 -19.11
C LYS A 353 11.64 -28.24 -17.94
N HIS A 354 12.14 -28.50 -16.73
CA HIS A 354 11.30 -28.81 -15.56
C HIS A 354 11.29 -27.73 -14.46
N ALA A 355 12.17 -26.73 -14.51
CA ALA A 355 12.23 -25.66 -13.50
C ALA A 355 10.88 -24.95 -13.27
N HIS A 356 10.08 -24.80 -14.34
CA HIS A 356 8.78 -24.14 -14.29
C HIS A 356 7.76 -24.87 -13.38
N GLU A 357 7.84 -26.20 -13.30
CA GLU A 357 7.00 -27.05 -12.44
C GLU A 357 7.22 -26.73 -10.94
N TYR A 358 8.39 -26.18 -10.60
CA TYR A 358 8.78 -25.74 -9.26
C TYR A 358 8.76 -24.20 -9.12
N GLY A 359 8.25 -23.47 -10.10
CA GLY A 359 8.14 -22.00 -10.04
C GLY A 359 9.41 -21.22 -10.41
N PHE A 360 10.38 -21.87 -11.06
CA PHE A 360 11.61 -21.24 -11.55
C PHE A 360 11.60 -21.05 -13.07
N ILE A 361 12.11 -19.90 -13.54
CA ILE A 361 12.37 -19.62 -14.96
C ILE A 361 13.88 -19.56 -15.22
N LEU A 362 14.31 -20.03 -16.39
CA LEU A 362 15.64 -19.67 -16.93
C LEU A 362 15.60 -18.18 -17.26
N ARG A 363 16.31 -17.37 -16.48
CA ARG A 363 16.07 -15.91 -16.44
C ARG A 363 16.61 -15.18 -17.66
N TYR A 364 17.72 -15.66 -18.20
CA TYR A 364 18.46 -15.05 -19.31
C TYR A 364 18.71 -16.07 -20.45
N PRO A 365 17.65 -16.51 -21.16
CA PRO A 365 17.75 -17.51 -22.21
C PRO A 365 18.43 -16.96 -23.49
N LEU A 366 18.90 -17.88 -24.33
CA LEU A 366 19.62 -17.57 -25.56
C LEU A 366 18.79 -16.67 -26.51
N ASN A 367 19.47 -15.78 -27.24
CA ASN A 367 18.91 -14.80 -28.18
C ASN A 367 18.03 -13.68 -27.57
N LYS A 368 17.62 -13.76 -26.29
CA LYS A 368 16.75 -12.77 -25.63
C LYS A 368 17.49 -11.57 -24.99
N THR A 369 18.82 -11.46 -25.14
CA THR A 369 19.65 -10.34 -24.63
C THR A 369 19.16 -8.95 -25.03
N HIS A 370 18.54 -8.81 -26.20
CA HIS A 370 17.94 -7.54 -26.64
C HIS A 370 16.69 -7.13 -25.83
N ILE A 371 16.06 -8.08 -25.14
CA ILE A 371 14.91 -7.87 -24.23
C ILE A 371 15.40 -7.76 -22.78
N THR A 372 16.15 -8.73 -22.28
CA THR A 372 16.61 -8.76 -20.88
C THR A 372 17.65 -7.68 -20.60
N GLY A 373 18.57 -7.44 -21.54
CA GLY A 373 19.74 -6.58 -21.36
C GLY A 373 20.96 -7.30 -20.75
N ALA A 374 20.83 -8.58 -20.42
CA ALA A 374 21.91 -9.44 -19.95
C ALA A 374 22.31 -10.46 -21.02
N SER A 375 23.53 -10.99 -20.92
CA SER A 375 24.00 -12.08 -21.79
C SER A 375 23.23 -13.38 -21.54
N ASN A 376 23.46 -14.44 -22.32
CA ASN A 376 22.88 -15.74 -22.01
C ASN A 376 23.59 -16.35 -20.79
N GLU A 377 22.83 -16.65 -19.74
CA GLU A 377 23.33 -17.20 -18.48
C GLU A 377 22.61 -18.53 -18.18
N PRO A 378 23.10 -19.67 -18.69
CA PRO A 378 22.45 -20.97 -18.51
C PRO A 378 22.41 -21.45 -17.04
N TRP A 379 23.15 -20.83 -16.14
CA TRP A 379 23.14 -21.10 -14.69
C TRP A 379 22.06 -20.33 -13.94
N HIS A 380 21.54 -19.20 -14.45
CA HIS A 380 20.75 -18.27 -13.64
C HIS A 380 19.24 -18.55 -13.71
N PHE A 381 18.70 -19.07 -12.61
CA PHE A 381 17.28 -19.37 -12.45
C PHE A 381 16.63 -18.42 -11.44
N ARG A 382 15.45 -17.91 -11.79
CA ARG A 382 14.69 -16.95 -10.98
C ARG A 382 13.36 -17.56 -10.55
N TYR A 383 13.08 -17.56 -9.25
CA TYR A 383 11.78 -17.94 -8.71
C TYR A 383 10.74 -16.84 -8.94
N VAL A 384 9.59 -17.23 -9.47
CA VAL A 384 8.42 -16.37 -9.74
C VAL A 384 7.09 -17.02 -9.29
N GLY A 385 7.13 -18.26 -8.79
CA GLY A 385 5.95 -19.07 -8.48
C GLY A 385 5.48 -19.91 -9.67
N VAL A 386 4.84 -21.06 -9.39
CA VAL A 386 4.55 -22.12 -10.38
C VAL A 386 3.71 -21.63 -11.55
N GLU A 387 2.62 -20.90 -11.29
CA GLU A 387 1.69 -20.41 -12.32
C GLU A 387 2.39 -19.51 -13.34
N VAL A 388 3.13 -18.50 -12.85
CA VAL A 388 3.84 -17.53 -13.69
C VAL A 388 5.05 -18.17 -14.39
N ALA A 389 5.78 -19.06 -13.73
CA ALA A 389 6.87 -19.78 -14.36
C ALA A 389 6.38 -20.70 -15.50
N THR A 390 5.24 -21.37 -15.29
CA THR A 390 4.59 -22.21 -16.31
C THR A 390 4.16 -21.37 -17.50
N GLU A 391 3.49 -20.23 -17.29
CA GLU A 391 3.09 -19.35 -18.40
C GLU A 391 4.30 -18.83 -19.21
N ILE A 392 5.37 -18.41 -18.50
CA ILE A 392 6.60 -17.93 -19.13
C ILE A 392 7.27 -19.03 -19.97
N TYR A 393 7.31 -20.27 -19.45
CA TYR A 393 7.85 -21.44 -20.13
C TYR A 393 7.02 -21.85 -21.35
N GLU A 394 5.71 -22.04 -21.19
CA GLU A 394 4.81 -22.47 -22.29
C GLU A 394 4.77 -21.45 -23.44
N LYS A 395 4.84 -20.14 -23.15
CA LYS A 395 4.89 -19.07 -24.16
C LYS A 395 6.29 -18.85 -24.76
N GLY A 396 7.36 -19.37 -24.16
CA GLY A 396 8.75 -19.11 -24.58
C GLY A 396 9.19 -17.64 -24.43
N ILE A 397 8.71 -16.97 -23.37
CA ILE A 397 8.94 -15.55 -23.10
C ILE A 397 9.96 -15.34 -21.97
N THR A 398 10.22 -14.07 -21.66
CA THR A 398 11.04 -13.59 -20.54
C THR A 398 10.15 -12.93 -19.47
N LEU A 399 10.71 -12.67 -18.28
CA LEU A 399 9.99 -11.91 -17.25
C LEU A 399 9.64 -10.49 -17.76
N GLU A 400 10.52 -9.86 -18.54
CA GLU A 400 10.26 -8.60 -19.22
C GLU A 400 9.03 -8.68 -20.14
N GLU A 401 8.95 -9.68 -21.02
CA GLU A 401 7.80 -9.88 -21.91
C GLU A 401 6.51 -10.25 -21.16
N TYR A 402 6.61 -10.93 -20.01
CA TYR A 402 5.49 -11.22 -19.12
C TYR A 402 4.97 -9.92 -18.48
N THR A 403 5.84 -9.11 -17.87
CA THR A 403 5.49 -7.79 -17.32
C THR A 403 4.90 -6.87 -18.39
N GLN A 404 5.43 -6.88 -19.62
CA GLN A 404 4.86 -6.08 -20.72
C GLN A 404 3.41 -6.48 -21.09
N GLN A 405 3.04 -7.77 -20.90
CA GLN A 405 1.67 -8.26 -21.13
C GLN A 405 0.74 -7.95 -19.96
N HIS A 406 1.17 -8.28 -18.74
CA HIS A 406 0.32 -8.27 -17.53
C HIS A 406 0.37 -6.97 -16.72
N GLY A 407 1.28 -6.05 -17.04
CA GLY A 407 1.49 -4.83 -16.26
C GLY A 407 2.25 -5.09 -14.97
N PHE A 408 2.00 -4.26 -13.95
CA PHE A 408 2.54 -4.42 -12.60
C PHE A 408 1.43 -4.75 -11.59
N ASP A 409 1.61 -5.82 -10.83
CA ASP A 409 0.77 -6.16 -9.66
C ASP A 409 1.29 -5.51 -8.35
N TYR A 410 2.46 -4.87 -8.39
CA TYR A 410 3.07 -4.09 -7.31
C TYR A 410 3.21 -2.59 -7.67
N PRO A 411 3.27 -1.69 -6.67
CA PRO A 411 3.57 -0.28 -6.89
C PRO A 411 4.99 -0.07 -7.47
N VAL A 412 5.07 0.83 -8.45
CA VAL A 412 6.31 1.26 -9.14
C VAL A 412 6.24 2.76 -9.35
N SER A 413 7.24 3.50 -8.88
CA SER A 413 7.35 4.96 -9.04
C SER A 413 8.54 5.36 -9.91
N LEU A 414 8.46 6.55 -10.52
CA LEU A 414 9.60 7.16 -11.21
C LEU A 414 10.51 7.84 -10.20
N LYS A 415 11.81 7.51 -10.23
CA LYS A 415 12.82 8.18 -9.41
C LYS A 415 13.00 9.62 -9.89
N SER A 416 12.66 10.59 -9.03
CA SER A 416 12.76 12.04 -9.26
C SER A 416 14.15 12.62 -9.11
#